data_AF-A0A2W4RRI9-F1
#
_entry.id   AF-A0A2W4RRI9-F1
#
_cell.length_a   1.000
_cell.length_b   1.000
_cell.length_c   1.000
_cell.angle_alpha   90.00
_cell.angle_beta   90.00
_cell.angle_gamma   90.00
#
_symmetry.space_group_name_H-M   'P 1'
#
loop_
_entity.id
_entity.type
_entity.pdbx_description
1 polymer ?
#
loop_
_entity_poly.entity_id
_entity_poly.type
_entity_poly.pdbx_seq_one_letter_code
_entity_poly.pdbx_strand_id
1 'polypeptide(L)'
;MVLALCLIVSACASSNDAAKMLNPDPPEKMYAEADQLLSRGKFEAAAKKFEDLDRDHPYSPEARKAMVMAAYAYYRAGKTQEAIATARRYTTMHPGTKEAALAHHIIISSYFDEMVGPNRDQTNARKALAELQTLKARYPDSPYAKDADNRIRIAQDMIAAHEMEVGRYYLKRKNYLAAINRFKTVVTDYQTTAHVEEALMRLVEAYMALGIKQEAQTAAAVLGHNFPNSPWYKDAYALLQSDGLAPREDTGSWISRAWRNFKLPKLTSG
;
A
#
# COMPACT_ATOMS: atom_id res chain seq x y z
N MET A 1 -47.64 46.52 23.92
CA MET A 1 -48.28 45.72 22.85
C MET A 1 -47.18 45.32 21.88
N VAL A 2 -46.71 44.07 21.98
CA VAL A 2 -45.59 43.52 21.21
C VAL A 2 -46.10 43.06 19.85
N LEU A 3 -45.52 43.56 18.75
CA LEU A 3 -45.81 43.08 17.40
C LEU A 3 -44.66 42.13 17.00
N ALA A 4 -44.93 40.83 17.05
CA ALA A 4 -44.02 39.79 16.58
C ALA A 4 -44.28 39.51 15.10
N LEU A 5 -43.27 39.75 14.26
CA LEU A 5 -43.29 39.49 12.83
C LEU A 5 -42.78 38.06 12.57
N CYS A 6 -43.69 37.12 12.31
CA CYS A 6 -43.34 35.77 11.86
C CYS A 6 -42.95 35.78 10.38
N LEU A 7 -41.66 35.63 10.09
CA LEU A 7 -41.14 35.29 8.77
C LEU A 7 -41.42 33.81 8.49
N ILE A 8 -42.39 33.53 7.63
CA ILE A 8 -42.66 32.19 7.11
C ILE A 8 -41.64 31.90 6.01
N VAL A 9 -40.64 31.08 6.32
CA VAL A 9 -39.70 30.55 5.34
C VAL A 9 -40.38 29.39 4.60
N SER A 10 -40.91 29.65 3.41
CA SER A 10 -41.39 28.60 2.51
C SER A 10 -40.20 27.80 1.96
N ALA A 11 -39.93 26.64 2.56
CA ALA A 11 -39.05 25.63 2.00
C ALA A 11 -39.79 24.88 0.87
N CYS A 12 -39.64 25.35 -0.37
CA CYS A 12 -40.08 24.59 -1.54
C CYS A 12 -39.11 23.43 -1.81
N ALA A 13 -39.28 22.33 -1.08
CA ALA A 13 -38.81 21.02 -1.56
C ALA A 13 -39.72 20.61 -2.73
N SER A 14 -39.13 20.27 -3.88
CA SER A 14 -39.91 19.92 -5.07
C SER A 14 -40.75 18.66 -4.79
N SER A 15 -42.04 18.70 -5.09
CA SER A 15 -42.98 17.58 -4.85
C SER A 15 -42.62 16.30 -5.61
N ASN A 16 -41.79 16.42 -6.66
CA ASN A 16 -41.38 15.33 -7.51
C ASN A 16 -40.27 14.47 -6.87
N ASP A 17 -39.40 15.07 -6.08
CA ASP A 17 -38.33 14.35 -5.37
C ASP A 17 -38.90 13.48 -4.24
N ALA A 18 -39.88 14.01 -3.50
CA ALA A 18 -40.57 13.28 -2.44
C ALA A 18 -41.36 12.06 -2.97
N ALA A 19 -42.01 12.20 -4.14
CA ALA A 19 -42.71 11.09 -4.78
C ALA A 19 -41.75 10.00 -5.28
N LYS A 20 -40.56 10.38 -5.79
CA LYS A 20 -39.55 9.44 -6.26
C LYS A 20 -38.89 8.66 -5.13
N MET A 21 -38.78 9.25 -3.94
CA MET A 21 -38.32 8.53 -2.73
C MET A 21 -39.34 7.48 -2.25
N LEU A 22 -40.64 7.67 -2.51
CA LEU A 22 -41.69 6.72 -2.15
C LEU A 22 -41.86 5.58 -3.17
N ASN A 23 -41.44 5.79 -4.42
CA ASN A 23 -41.53 4.81 -5.50
C ASN A 23 -40.30 4.95 -6.42
N PRO A 24 -39.16 4.32 -6.06
CA PRO A 24 -37.93 4.43 -6.83
C PRO A 24 -38.09 3.81 -8.22
N ASP A 25 -37.33 4.34 -9.19
CA ASP A 25 -37.26 3.77 -10.54
C ASP A 25 -36.76 2.31 -10.49
N PRO A 26 -37.07 1.47 -11.50
CA PRO A 26 -36.53 0.11 -11.56
C PRO A 26 -34.99 0.08 -11.53
N PRO A 27 -34.37 -0.95 -10.91
CA PRO A 27 -32.92 -1.05 -10.75
C PRO A 27 -32.12 -0.86 -12.05
N GLU A 28 -32.60 -1.45 -13.15
CA GLU A 28 -31.93 -1.40 -14.45
C GLU A 28 -31.91 0.02 -15.01
N LYS A 29 -33.01 0.76 -14.83
CA LYS A 29 -33.11 2.16 -15.27
C LYS A 29 -32.18 3.04 -14.45
N MET A 30 -32.16 2.90 -13.12
CA MET A 30 -31.26 3.65 -12.25
C MET A 30 -29.78 3.36 -12.58
N TYR A 31 -29.45 2.10 -12.85
CA TYR A 31 -28.09 1.71 -13.25
C TYR A 31 -27.70 2.36 -14.58
N ALA A 32 -28.58 2.31 -15.58
CA ALA A 32 -28.34 2.90 -16.90
C ALA A 32 -28.14 4.43 -16.81
N GLU A 33 -28.91 5.13 -15.97
CA GLU A 33 -28.74 6.56 -15.72
C GLU A 33 -27.37 6.87 -15.09
N ALA A 34 -26.97 6.11 -14.07
CA ALA A 34 -25.66 6.24 -13.43
C ALA A 34 -24.51 5.97 -14.41
N ASP A 35 -24.62 4.93 -15.23
CA ASP A 35 -23.63 4.54 -16.23
C ASP A 35 -23.51 5.58 -17.37
N GLN A 36 -24.62 6.20 -17.75
CA GLN A 36 -24.60 7.32 -18.71
C GLN A 36 -23.86 8.54 -18.16
N LEU A 37 -24.03 8.86 -16.86
CA LEU A 37 -23.26 9.92 -16.20
C LEU A 37 -21.77 9.58 -16.15
N LEU A 38 -21.44 8.32 -15.81
CA LEU A 38 -20.07 7.84 -15.78
C LEU A 38 -19.39 7.98 -17.14
N SER A 39 -20.08 7.55 -18.20
CA SER A 39 -19.60 7.61 -19.60
C SER A 39 -19.39 9.05 -20.09
N ARG A 40 -20.13 10.02 -19.54
CA ARG A 40 -19.97 11.46 -19.82
C ARG A 40 -18.89 12.15 -18.96
N GLY A 41 -18.16 11.39 -18.15
CA GLY A 41 -17.14 11.94 -17.24
C GLY A 41 -17.71 12.66 -16.02
N LYS A 42 -19.02 12.57 -15.75
CA LYS A 42 -19.66 13.18 -14.57
C LYS A 42 -19.49 12.25 -13.36
N PHE A 43 -18.25 12.02 -12.95
CA PHE A 43 -17.88 10.95 -12.02
C PHE A 43 -18.55 11.05 -10.65
N GLU A 44 -18.52 12.21 -9.98
CA GLU A 44 -19.14 12.36 -8.67
C GLU A 44 -20.67 12.19 -8.72
N ALA A 45 -21.32 12.71 -9.77
CA ALA A 45 -22.75 12.55 -9.97
C ALA A 45 -23.12 11.07 -10.26
N ALA A 46 -22.30 10.38 -11.05
CA ALA A 46 -22.46 8.95 -11.31
C ALA A 46 -22.33 8.13 -10.02
N ALA A 47 -21.33 8.43 -9.18
CA ALA A 47 -21.11 7.75 -7.91
C ALA A 47 -22.35 7.85 -7.01
N LYS A 48 -22.89 9.06 -6.83
CA LYS A 48 -24.13 9.29 -6.05
C LYS A 48 -25.32 8.53 -6.63
N LYS A 49 -25.46 8.46 -7.96
CA LYS A 49 -26.54 7.70 -8.60
C LYS A 49 -26.41 6.19 -8.45
N PHE A 50 -25.18 5.66 -8.45
CA PHE A 50 -24.95 4.26 -8.11
C PHE A 50 -25.24 3.98 -6.62
N GLU A 51 -24.94 4.90 -5.71
CA GLU A 51 -25.30 4.77 -4.29
C GLU A 51 -26.81 4.87 -4.04
N ASP A 52 -27.52 5.74 -4.78
CA ASP A 52 -28.98 5.79 -4.76
C ASP A 52 -29.57 4.42 -5.11
N LEU A 53 -29.05 3.77 -6.16
CA LEU A 53 -29.49 2.42 -6.55
C LEU A 53 -29.23 1.37 -5.45
N ASP A 54 -28.06 1.38 -4.83
CA ASP A 54 -27.76 0.46 -3.71
C ASP A 54 -28.68 0.71 -2.50
N ARG A 55 -29.00 1.97 -2.20
CA ARG A 55 -29.91 2.34 -1.10
C ARG A 55 -31.35 1.90 -1.39
N ASP A 56 -31.82 2.16 -2.60
CA ASP A 56 -33.23 2.02 -2.95
C ASP A 56 -33.56 0.55 -3.30
N HIS A 57 -32.58 -0.23 -3.79
CA HIS A 57 -32.76 -1.64 -4.19
C HIS A 57 -31.62 -2.57 -3.72
N PRO A 58 -31.31 -2.65 -2.41
CA PRO A 58 -30.07 -3.27 -1.89
C PRO A 58 -29.89 -4.78 -2.19
N TYR A 59 -30.94 -5.48 -2.58
CA TYR A 59 -30.90 -6.91 -2.90
C TYR A 59 -30.88 -7.21 -4.40
N SER A 60 -30.93 -6.19 -5.25
CA SER A 60 -30.94 -6.39 -6.70
C SER A 60 -29.54 -6.78 -7.21
N PRO A 61 -29.44 -7.57 -8.31
CA PRO A 61 -28.16 -7.82 -8.96
C PRO A 61 -27.42 -6.54 -9.40
N GLU A 62 -28.18 -5.53 -9.82
CA GLU A 62 -27.70 -4.21 -10.24
C GLU A 62 -27.13 -3.43 -9.08
N ALA A 63 -27.72 -3.47 -7.88
CA ALA A 63 -27.22 -2.78 -6.69
C ALA A 63 -25.80 -3.24 -6.31
N ARG A 64 -25.56 -4.56 -6.34
CA ARG A 64 -24.21 -5.10 -6.15
C ARG A 64 -23.23 -4.55 -7.17
N LYS A 65 -23.58 -4.54 -8.47
CA LYS A 65 -22.72 -3.98 -9.51
C LYS A 65 -22.56 -2.46 -9.35
N ALA A 66 -23.62 -1.76 -8.96
CA ALA A 66 -23.63 -0.32 -8.75
C ALA A 66 -22.64 0.07 -7.65
N MET A 67 -22.59 -0.70 -6.57
CA MET A 67 -21.70 -0.42 -5.46
C MET A 67 -20.21 -0.39 -5.85
N VAL A 68 -19.70 -1.37 -6.59
CA VAL A 68 -18.31 -1.34 -7.07
C VAL A 68 -18.10 -0.21 -8.10
N MET A 69 -19.11 0.08 -8.91
CA MET A 69 -19.05 1.19 -9.87
C MET A 69 -19.11 2.56 -9.20
N ALA A 70 -19.76 2.69 -8.04
CA ALA A 70 -19.72 3.89 -7.21
C ALA A 70 -18.30 4.13 -6.71
N ALA A 71 -17.63 3.10 -6.19
CA ALA A 71 -16.22 3.20 -5.78
C ALA A 71 -15.32 3.60 -6.96
N TYR A 72 -15.53 3.01 -8.13
CA TYR A 72 -14.79 3.37 -9.35
C TYR A 72 -15.04 4.83 -9.75
N ALA A 73 -16.30 5.27 -9.72
CA ALA A 73 -16.68 6.64 -10.04
C ALA A 73 -16.06 7.64 -9.06
N TYR A 74 -16.06 7.36 -7.75
CA TYR A 74 -15.36 8.18 -6.75
C TYR A 74 -13.86 8.26 -7.01
N TYR A 75 -13.22 7.13 -7.33
CA TYR A 75 -11.80 7.12 -7.69
C TYR A 75 -11.51 8.02 -8.90
N ARG A 76 -12.32 7.89 -9.95
CA ARG A 76 -12.22 8.74 -11.15
C ARG A 76 -12.51 10.22 -10.87
N ALA A 77 -13.29 10.53 -9.84
CA ALA A 77 -13.55 11.89 -9.38
C ALA A 77 -12.43 12.48 -8.50
N GLY A 78 -11.38 11.72 -8.17
CA GLY A 78 -10.36 12.12 -7.20
C GLY A 78 -10.86 12.14 -5.75
N LYS A 79 -11.99 11.48 -5.48
CA LYS A 79 -12.61 11.34 -4.17
C LYS A 79 -12.07 10.09 -3.49
N THR A 80 -10.78 10.14 -3.13
CA THR A 80 -10.02 8.97 -2.71
C THR A 80 -10.59 8.29 -1.47
N GLN A 81 -11.02 9.08 -0.48
CA GLN A 81 -11.54 8.54 0.78
C GLN A 81 -12.88 7.83 0.57
N GLU A 82 -13.78 8.41 -0.22
CA GLU A 82 -15.04 7.82 -0.62
C GLU A 82 -14.83 6.56 -1.47
N ALA A 83 -13.87 6.60 -2.40
CA ALA A 83 -13.50 5.44 -3.21
C ALA A 83 -13.03 4.26 -2.35
N ILE A 84 -12.12 4.50 -1.41
CA ILE A 84 -11.60 3.48 -0.50
C ILE A 84 -12.73 2.95 0.40
N ALA A 85 -13.54 3.82 0.99
CA ALA A 85 -14.61 3.42 1.89
C ALA A 85 -15.64 2.53 1.16
N THR A 86 -16.09 2.94 -0.02
CA THR A 86 -17.08 2.22 -0.81
C THR A 86 -16.51 0.90 -1.35
N ALA A 87 -15.25 0.89 -1.81
CA ALA A 87 -14.59 -0.35 -2.23
C ALA A 87 -14.38 -1.33 -1.06
N ARG A 88 -13.98 -0.86 0.13
CA ARG A 88 -13.84 -1.72 1.33
C ARG A 88 -15.16 -2.32 1.79
N ARG A 89 -16.26 -1.55 1.69
CA ARG A 89 -17.60 -2.07 1.94
C ARG A 89 -17.89 -3.22 0.95
N TYR A 90 -17.49 -3.08 -0.31
CA TYR A 90 -17.73 -4.09 -1.36
C TYR A 90 -16.96 -5.37 -1.08
N THR A 91 -15.65 -5.28 -0.79
CA THR A 91 -14.81 -6.44 -0.51
C THR A 91 -15.25 -7.20 0.74
N THR A 92 -15.89 -6.51 1.69
CA THR A 92 -16.47 -7.10 2.91
C THR A 92 -17.77 -7.84 2.63
N MET A 93 -18.69 -7.22 1.88
CA MET A 93 -20.02 -7.80 1.63
C MET A 93 -20.03 -8.84 0.51
N HIS A 94 -19.14 -8.71 -0.47
CA HIS A 94 -19.15 -9.50 -1.70
C HIS A 94 -17.77 -10.10 -2.07
N PRO A 95 -17.03 -10.72 -1.12
CA PRO A 95 -15.66 -11.19 -1.37
C PRO A 95 -15.56 -12.29 -2.44
N GLY A 96 -16.59 -13.10 -2.64
CA GLY A 96 -16.57 -14.22 -3.62
C GLY A 96 -16.85 -13.82 -5.07
N THR A 97 -17.01 -12.52 -5.36
CA THR A 97 -17.42 -12.05 -6.69
C THR A 97 -16.24 -11.70 -7.58
N LYS A 98 -16.44 -11.73 -8.90
CA LYS A 98 -15.40 -11.33 -9.88
C LYS A 98 -15.02 -9.86 -9.73
N GLU A 99 -15.99 -9.03 -9.34
CA GLU A 99 -15.81 -7.60 -9.15
C GLU A 99 -15.05 -7.25 -7.86
N ALA A 100 -14.90 -8.19 -6.91
CA ALA A 100 -14.13 -7.95 -5.70
C ALA A 100 -12.67 -7.62 -6.03
N ALA A 101 -12.10 -8.22 -7.07
CA ALA A 101 -10.78 -7.89 -7.56
C ALA A 101 -10.68 -6.43 -8.07
N LEU A 102 -11.73 -5.89 -8.69
CA LEU A 102 -11.80 -4.47 -9.08
C LEU A 102 -11.87 -3.57 -7.84
N ALA A 103 -12.66 -3.94 -6.82
CA ALA A 103 -12.74 -3.18 -5.58
C ALA A 103 -11.36 -3.12 -4.87
N HIS A 104 -10.65 -4.24 -4.76
CA HIS A 104 -9.27 -4.26 -4.27
C HIS A 104 -8.36 -3.38 -5.13
N HIS A 105 -8.46 -3.46 -6.46
CA HIS A 105 -7.68 -2.61 -7.36
C HIS A 105 -7.92 -1.12 -7.11
N ILE A 106 -9.17 -0.70 -6.91
CA ILE A 106 -9.53 0.69 -6.58
C ILE A 106 -8.88 1.14 -5.27
N ILE A 107 -8.92 0.32 -4.23
CA ILE A 107 -8.28 0.63 -2.94
C ILE A 107 -6.77 0.79 -3.13
N ILE A 108 -6.12 -0.15 -3.83
CA ILE A 108 -4.68 -0.10 -4.07
C ILE A 108 -4.33 1.18 -4.85
N SER A 109 -5.03 1.47 -5.94
CA SER A 109 -4.75 2.65 -6.77
C SER A 109 -4.99 3.95 -6.02
N SER A 110 -6.03 4.01 -5.22
CA SER A 110 -6.30 5.14 -4.31
C SER A 110 -5.13 5.40 -3.35
N TYR A 111 -4.55 4.36 -2.74
CA TYR A 111 -3.37 4.54 -1.89
C TYR A 111 -2.11 4.88 -2.68
N PHE A 112 -1.92 4.34 -3.88
CA PHE A 112 -0.78 4.65 -4.75
C PHE A 112 -0.77 6.11 -5.17
N ASP A 113 -1.93 6.66 -5.52
CA ASP A 113 -2.06 8.06 -5.93
C ASP A 113 -1.72 9.03 -4.78
N GLU A 114 -1.94 8.60 -3.54
CA GLU A 114 -1.55 9.34 -2.33
C GLU A 114 -0.17 8.95 -1.77
N MET A 115 0.61 8.12 -2.48
CA MET A 115 1.99 7.83 -2.06
C MET A 115 2.85 9.07 -2.27
N VAL A 116 3.74 9.29 -1.30
CA VAL A 116 4.70 10.39 -1.28
C VAL A 116 6.12 9.86 -1.29
N GLY A 117 7.09 10.71 -1.63
CA GLY A 117 8.50 10.32 -1.65
C GLY A 117 9.00 9.76 -0.31
N PRO A 118 10.15 9.06 -0.33
CA PRO A 118 10.61 8.23 0.80
C PRO A 118 10.87 9.04 2.07
N ASN A 119 11.19 10.33 1.96
CA ASN A 119 11.43 11.22 3.09
C ASN A 119 10.18 11.55 3.94
N ARG A 120 9.01 11.04 3.57
CA ARG A 120 7.73 11.30 4.24
C ARG A 120 7.12 10.01 4.79
N ASP A 121 6.01 10.15 5.52
CA ASP A 121 5.29 9.01 6.09
C ASP A 121 4.84 8.00 5.01
N GLN A 122 5.11 6.72 5.27
CA GLN A 122 4.87 5.62 4.32
C GLN A 122 3.62 4.81 4.63
N THR A 123 2.64 5.38 5.35
CA THR A 123 1.38 4.69 5.68
C THR A 123 0.66 4.21 4.42
N ASN A 124 0.56 5.05 3.39
CA ASN A 124 -0.12 4.70 2.15
C ASN A 124 0.61 3.58 1.38
N ALA A 125 1.94 3.59 1.34
CA ALA A 125 2.73 2.51 0.75
C ALA A 125 2.49 1.17 1.48
N ARG A 126 2.49 1.17 2.82
CA ARG A 126 2.22 -0.03 3.63
C ARG A 126 0.79 -0.54 3.43
N LYS A 127 -0.20 0.34 3.40
CA LYS A 127 -1.61 -0.02 3.14
C LYS A 127 -1.79 -0.59 1.73
N ALA A 128 -1.17 0.02 0.73
CA ALA A 128 -1.22 -0.47 -0.65
C ALA A 128 -0.56 -1.85 -0.78
N LEU A 129 0.59 -2.06 -0.14
CA LEU A 129 1.30 -3.34 -0.12
C LEU A 129 0.44 -4.46 0.49
N ALA A 130 -0.19 -4.22 1.63
CA ALA A 130 -1.08 -5.19 2.28
C ALA A 130 -2.29 -5.54 1.39
N GLU A 131 -2.86 -4.55 0.72
CA GLU A 131 -3.99 -4.74 -0.18
C GLU A 131 -3.59 -5.49 -1.46
N LEU A 132 -2.40 -5.24 -2.01
CA LEU A 132 -1.82 -5.99 -3.13
C LEU A 132 -1.59 -7.46 -2.79
N GLN A 133 -1.06 -7.74 -1.60
CA GLN A 133 -0.87 -9.12 -1.12
C GLN A 133 -2.23 -9.84 -1.02
N THR A 134 -3.26 -9.15 -0.54
CA THR A 134 -4.63 -9.69 -0.49
C THR A 134 -5.17 -9.97 -1.89
N LEU A 135 -5.02 -9.03 -2.83
CA LEU A 135 -5.45 -9.20 -4.21
C LEU A 135 -4.79 -10.42 -4.86
N LYS A 136 -3.46 -10.56 -4.72
CA LYS A 136 -2.72 -11.71 -5.25
C LYS A 136 -3.14 -13.04 -4.64
N ALA A 137 -3.33 -13.07 -3.32
CA ALA A 137 -3.66 -14.29 -2.60
C ALA A 137 -5.09 -14.78 -2.89
N ARG A 138 -6.05 -13.85 -3.01
CA ARG A 138 -7.47 -14.18 -3.17
C ARG A 138 -7.97 -14.19 -4.61
N TYR A 139 -7.36 -13.38 -5.49
CA TYR A 139 -7.80 -13.22 -6.88
C TYR A 139 -6.63 -13.33 -7.87
N PRO A 140 -5.85 -14.43 -7.83
CA PRO A 140 -4.62 -14.58 -8.62
C PRO A 140 -4.86 -14.52 -10.13
N ASP A 141 -6.02 -14.98 -10.61
CA ASP A 141 -6.35 -15.01 -12.04
C ASP A 141 -7.00 -13.71 -12.55
N SER A 142 -7.20 -12.73 -11.67
CA SER A 142 -7.81 -11.46 -12.05
C SER A 142 -6.88 -10.65 -12.98
N PRO A 143 -7.41 -9.84 -13.90
CA PRO A 143 -6.58 -8.96 -14.73
C PRO A 143 -5.75 -7.98 -13.88
N TYR A 144 -6.24 -7.63 -12.69
CA TYR A 144 -5.57 -6.71 -11.76
C TYR A 144 -4.40 -7.35 -11.00
N ALA A 145 -4.35 -8.68 -10.90
CA ALA A 145 -3.26 -9.39 -10.26
C ALA A 145 -1.99 -9.45 -11.13
N LYS A 146 -2.14 -9.32 -12.46
CA LYS A 146 -1.01 -9.38 -13.42
C LYS A 146 0.06 -8.32 -13.15
N ASP A 147 -0.36 -7.10 -12.82
CA ASP A 147 0.55 -5.99 -12.53
C ASP A 147 0.91 -5.85 -11.05
N ALA A 148 0.36 -6.73 -10.19
CA ALA A 148 0.52 -6.61 -8.75
C ALA A 148 1.98 -6.77 -8.32
N ASP A 149 2.77 -7.63 -8.97
CA ASP A 149 4.18 -7.83 -8.62
C ASP A 149 5.04 -6.59 -8.82
N ASN A 150 4.83 -5.87 -9.92
CA ASN A 150 5.53 -4.62 -10.14
C ASN A 150 5.17 -3.58 -9.06
N ARG A 151 3.88 -3.47 -8.74
CA ARG A 151 3.40 -2.54 -7.71
C ARG A 151 3.89 -2.93 -6.31
N ILE A 152 3.94 -4.21 -5.99
CA ILE A 152 4.52 -4.71 -4.73
C ILE A 152 5.97 -4.28 -4.61
N ARG A 153 6.76 -4.48 -5.67
CA ARG A 153 8.17 -4.07 -5.70
C ARG A 153 8.32 -2.56 -5.49
N ILE A 154 7.50 -1.74 -6.15
CA ILE A 154 7.52 -0.28 -5.97
C ILE A 154 7.19 0.12 -4.53
N ALA A 155 6.16 -0.48 -3.93
CA ALA A 155 5.77 -0.18 -2.55
C ALA A 155 6.85 -0.62 -1.55
N GLN A 156 7.43 -1.80 -1.74
CA GLN A 156 8.54 -2.30 -0.92
C GLN A 156 9.78 -1.40 -1.03
N ASP A 157 10.14 -0.98 -2.24
CA ASP A 157 11.28 -0.09 -2.48
C ASP A 157 11.09 1.26 -1.78
N MET A 158 9.90 1.86 -1.89
CA MET A 158 9.59 3.13 -1.20
C MET A 158 9.71 3.01 0.32
N ILE A 159 9.21 1.91 0.90
CA ILE A 159 9.28 1.70 2.35
C ILE A 159 10.74 1.45 2.78
N ALA A 160 11.48 0.62 2.04
CA ALA A 160 12.88 0.36 2.32
C ALA A 160 13.74 1.63 2.21
N ALA A 161 13.50 2.46 1.19
CA ALA A 161 14.15 3.75 1.03
C ALA A 161 13.93 4.66 2.25
N HIS A 162 12.69 4.73 2.75
CA HIS A 162 12.37 5.49 3.97
C HIS A 162 13.14 4.96 5.20
N GLU A 163 13.13 3.64 5.43
CA GLU A 163 13.88 3.05 6.55
C GLU A 163 15.39 3.34 6.43
N MET A 164 15.94 3.31 5.22
CA MET A 164 17.34 3.66 4.96
C MET A 164 17.64 5.13 5.25
N GLU A 165 16.77 6.07 4.85
CA GLU A 165 16.94 7.50 5.14
C GLU A 165 16.94 7.77 6.65
N VAL A 166 15.97 7.20 7.37
CA VAL A 166 15.87 7.33 8.83
C VAL A 166 17.06 6.63 9.52
N GLY A 167 17.46 5.46 9.05
CA GLY A 167 18.62 4.72 9.55
C GLY A 167 19.92 5.51 9.40
N ARG A 168 20.18 6.06 8.21
CA ARG A 168 21.34 6.93 7.94
C ARG A 168 21.35 8.17 8.83
N TYR A 169 20.18 8.78 9.05
CA TYR A 169 20.05 9.93 9.95
C TYR A 169 20.48 9.59 11.39
N TYR A 170 20.02 8.45 11.93
CA TYR A 170 20.43 8.00 13.26
C TYR A 170 21.90 7.62 13.34
N LEU A 171 22.41 6.92 12.32
CA LEU A 171 23.81 6.51 12.24
C LEU A 171 24.75 7.71 12.26
N LYS A 172 24.47 8.75 11.45
CA LYS A 172 25.24 10.00 11.42
C LYS A 172 25.31 10.69 12.79
N ARG A 173 24.27 10.52 13.62
CA ARG A 173 24.19 11.06 14.99
C ARG A 173 24.73 10.10 16.06
N LYS A 174 25.36 9.00 15.66
CA LYS A 174 25.88 7.95 16.55
C LYS A 174 24.80 7.30 17.41
N ASN A 175 23.53 7.38 17.02
CA ASN A 175 22.45 6.63 17.64
C ASN A 175 22.38 5.24 16.97
N TYR A 176 23.36 4.40 17.31
CA TYR A 176 23.56 3.12 16.63
C TYR A 176 22.39 2.15 16.85
N LEU A 177 21.80 2.11 18.05
CA LEU A 177 20.68 1.21 18.32
C LEU A 177 19.45 1.55 17.47
N ALA A 178 19.11 2.84 17.35
CA ALA A 178 18.02 3.28 16.49
C ALA A 178 18.32 3.01 15.01
N ALA A 179 19.56 3.23 14.56
CA ALA A 179 19.97 2.93 13.20
C ALA A 179 19.88 1.43 12.88
N ILE A 180 20.37 0.56 13.78
CA ILE A 180 20.30 -0.90 13.66
C ILE A 180 18.86 -1.36 13.48
N ASN A 181 17.92 -0.84 14.28
CA ASN A 181 16.51 -1.22 14.16
C ASN A 181 15.93 -0.89 12.78
N ARG A 182 16.35 0.24 12.17
CA ARG A 182 15.90 0.64 10.83
C ARG A 182 16.50 -0.26 9.74
N PHE A 183 17.81 -0.47 9.77
CA PHE A 183 18.47 -1.34 8.79
C PHE A 183 18.03 -2.80 8.92
N LYS A 184 17.74 -3.25 10.15
CA LYS A 184 17.16 -4.57 10.42
C LYS A 184 15.85 -4.76 9.67
N THR A 185 14.93 -3.80 9.72
CA THR A 185 13.66 -3.87 8.97
C THR A 185 13.89 -4.07 7.48
N VAL A 186 14.87 -3.38 6.87
CA VAL A 186 15.21 -3.59 5.45
C VAL A 186 15.72 -5.01 5.19
N VAL A 187 16.59 -5.51 6.07
CA VAL A 187 17.21 -6.84 5.95
C VAL A 187 16.25 -7.99 6.27
N THR A 188 15.17 -7.76 7.02
CA THR A 188 14.19 -8.81 7.37
C THR A 188 12.94 -8.80 6.52
N ASP A 189 12.49 -7.62 6.07
CA ASP A 189 11.15 -7.47 5.47
C ASP A 189 11.22 -7.05 3.99
N TYR A 190 12.36 -6.52 3.54
CA TYR A 190 12.54 -5.92 2.22
C TYR A 190 13.80 -6.42 1.49
N GLN A 191 14.13 -7.72 1.65
CA GLN A 191 15.35 -8.34 1.10
C GLN A 191 15.46 -8.32 -0.44
N THR A 192 14.35 -8.11 -1.14
CA THR A 192 14.30 -8.03 -2.61
C THR A 192 14.58 -6.63 -3.15
N THR A 193 14.75 -5.63 -2.29
CA THR A 193 15.01 -4.24 -2.69
C THR A 193 16.50 -3.98 -2.91
N ALA A 194 16.84 -2.99 -3.73
CA ALA A 194 18.23 -2.57 -3.95
C ALA A 194 18.90 -2.01 -2.68
N HIS A 195 18.12 -1.68 -1.66
CA HIS A 195 18.60 -1.12 -0.39
C HIS A 195 19.24 -2.15 0.55
N VAL A 196 19.04 -3.44 0.29
CA VAL A 196 19.45 -4.49 1.23
C VAL A 196 20.97 -4.60 1.39
N GLU A 197 21.72 -4.37 0.31
CA GLU A 197 23.19 -4.43 0.32
C GLU A 197 23.78 -3.32 1.21
N GLU A 198 23.30 -2.09 1.03
CA GLU A 198 23.68 -0.96 1.89
C GLU A 198 23.24 -1.22 3.33
N ALA A 199 22.01 -1.69 3.56
CA ALA A 199 21.49 -1.95 4.91
C ALA A 199 22.39 -2.94 5.69
N LEU A 200 22.83 -4.02 5.05
CA LEU A 200 23.77 -4.98 5.64
C LEU A 200 25.12 -4.32 5.97
N MET A 201 25.69 -3.52 5.07
CA MET A 201 26.93 -2.79 5.34
C MET A 201 26.77 -1.80 6.50
N ARG A 202 25.65 -1.09 6.57
CA ARG A 202 25.36 -0.16 7.68
C ARG A 202 25.16 -0.88 9.01
N LEU A 203 24.67 -2.12 9.01
CA LEU A 203 24.67 -2.97 10.19
C LEU A 203 26.09 -3.32 10.63
N VAL A 204 27.00 -3.64 9.70
CA VAL A 204 28.43 -3.85 10.03
C VAL A 204 28.99 -2.60 10.70
N GLU A 205 28.78 -1.42 10.11
CA GLU A 205 29.24 -0.14 10.65
C GLU A 205 28.73 0.11 12.07
N ALA A 206 27.41 -0.03 12.29
CA ALA A 206 26.79 0.22 13.59
C ALA A 206 27.20 -0.81 14.66
N TYR A 207 27.30 -2.09 14.30
CA TYR A 207 27.73 -3.14 15.24
C TYR A 207 29.20 -3.02 15.61
N MET A 208 30.08 -2.68 14.66
CA MET A 208 31.48 -2.38 14.95
C MET A 208 31.61 -1.20 15.91
N ALA A 209 30.85 -0.13 15.70
CA ALA A 209 30.87 1.03 16.58
C ALA A 209 30.40 0.73 18.02
N LEU A 210 29.54 -0.27 18.20
CA LEU A 210 29.09 -0.75 19.51
C LEU A 210 29.97 -1.86 20.11
N GLY A 211 30.98 -2.35 19.38
CA GLY A 211 31.81 -3.48 19.81
C GLY A 211 31.11 -4.85 19.73
N ILE A 212 29.97 -4.96 19.05
CA ILE A 212 29.22 -6.21 18.86
C ILE A 212 29.81 -6.95 17.65
N LYS A 213 31.08 -7.34 17.76
CA LYS A 213 31.90 -7.85 16.65
C LYS A 213 31.29 -9.06 15.94
N GLN A 214 30.66 -9.97 16.69
CA GLN A 214 30.04 -11.18 16.13
C GLN A 214 28.88 -10.88 15.17
N GLU A 215 28.04 -9.90 15.47
CA GLU A 215 26.96 -9.49 14.58
C GLU A 215 27.49 -8.72 13.37
N ALA A 216 28.54 -7.91 13.54
CA ALA A 216 29.22 -7.26 12.43
C ALA A 216 29.82 -8.29 11.44
N GLN A 217 30.53 -9.30 11.96
CA GLN A 217 31.09 -10.38 11.15
C GLN A 217 30.00 -11.17 10.40
N THR A 218 28.85 -11.38 11.05
CA THR A 218 27.72 -12.09 10.44
C THR A 218 27.06 -11.27 9.35
N ALA A 219 26.81 -9.98 9.58
CA ALA A 219 26.26 -9.07 8.57
C ALA A 219 27.16 -9.03 7.31
N ALA A 220 28.47 -8.92 7.48
CA ALA A 220 29.43 -8.93 6.37
C ALA A 220 29.49 -10.29 5.66
N ALA A 221 29.39 -11.40 6.39
CA ALA A 221 29.37 -12.75 5.80
C ALA A 221 28.12 -12.96 4.94
N VAL A 222 26.94 -12.56 5.45
CA VAL A 222 25.69 -12.62 4.69
C VAL A 222 25.74 -11.71 3.46
N LEU A 223 26.28 -10.50 3.60
CA LEU A 223 26.48 -9.58 2.48
C LEU A 223 27.40 -10.17 1.40
N GLY A 224 28.56 -10.71 1.79
CA GLY A 224 29.52 -11.29 0.86
C GLY A 224 29.04 -12.57 0.19
N HIS A 225 28.26 -13.40 0.90
CA HIS A 225 27.69 -14.63 0.34
C HIS A 225 26.65 -14.33 -0.74
N ASN A 226 25.76 -13.37 -0.49
CA ASN A 226 24.64 -13.06 -1.39
C ASN A 226 25.02 -12.04 -2.48
N PHE A 227 25.96 -11.13 -2.20
CA PHE A 227 26.35 -10.02 -3.06
C PHE A 227 27.88 -9.86 -3.14
N PRO A 228 28.63 -10.88 -3.59
CA PRO A 228 30.09 -10.88 -3.53
C PRO A 228 30.78 -9.75 -4.33
N ASN A 229 30.10 -9.22 -5.35
CA ASN A 229 30.61 -8.14 -6.19
C ASN A 229 30.16 -6.74 -5.74
N SER A 230 29.36 -6.66 -4.67
CA SER A 230 28.83 -5.39 -4.16
C SER A 230 29.94 -4.45 -3.71
N PRO A 231 29.89 -3.14 -4.05
CA PRO A 231 30.79 -2.17 -3.44
C PRO A 231 30.63 -2.13 -1.91
N TRP A 232 29.41 -2.34 -1.41
CA TRP A 232 29.12 -2.37 0.03
C TRP A 232 29.82 -3.54 0.74
N TYR A 233 29.99 -4.67 0.06
CA TYR A 233 30.76 -5.78 0.61
C TYR A 233 32.24 -5.43 0.78
N LYS A 234 32.83 -4.75 -0.20
CA LYS A 234 34.23 -4.31 -0.14
C LYS A 234 34.47 -3.39 1.05
N ASP A 235 33.56 -2.45 1.28
CA ASP A 235 33.62 -1.52 2.40
C ASP A 235 33.45 -2.24 3.75
N ALA A 236 32.47 -3.15 3.84
CA ALA A 236 32.26 -3.97 5.04
C ALA A 236 33.49 -4.84 5.37
N TYR A 237 34.09 -5.46 4.36
CA TYR A 237 35.29 -6.27 4.51
C TYR A 237 36.48 -5.44 5.02
N ALA A 238 36.73 -4.29 4.40
CA ALA A 238 37.80 -3.37 4.81
C ALA A 238 37.60 -2.87 6.25
N LEU A 239 36.37 -2.55 6.64
CA LEU A 239 36.06 -2.13 8.01
C LEU A 239 36.37 -3.23 9.03
N LEU A 240 35.98 -4.48 8.77
CA LEU A 240 36.32 -5.60 9.66
C LEU A 240 37.84 -5.80 9.78
N GLN A 241 38.56 -5.75 8.65
CA GLN A 241 40.00 -5.93 8.65
C GLN A 241 40.75 -4.86 9.45
N SER A 242 40.23 -3.64 9.50
CA SER A 242 40.84 -2.56 10.30
C SER A 242 40.94 -2.88 11.80
N ASP A 243 40.15 -3.85 12.29
CA ASP A 243 40.14 -4.34 13.68
C ASP A 243 40.59 -5.82 13.77
N GLY A 244 41.29 -6.32 12.74
CA GLY A 244 41.81 -7.70 12.69
C GLY A 244 40.73 -8.78 12.54
N LEU A 245 39.53 -8.41 12.10
CA LEU A 245 38.40 -9.33 11.91
C LEU A 245 38.24 -9.70 10.43
N ALA A 246 37.54 -10.82 10.20
CA ALA A 246 37.10 -11.26 8.89
C ALA A 246 35.61 -11.61 8.92
N PRO A 247 34.89 -11.59 7.79
CA PRO A 247 33.52 -12.09 7.73
C PRO A 247 33.44 -13.52 8.27
N ARG A 248 32.54 -13.74 9.22
CA ARG A 248 32.31 -15.04 9.84
C ARG A 248 30.85 -15.11 10.27
N GLU A 249 30.13 -16.04 9.68
CA GLU A 249 28.71 -16.21 9.95
C GLU A 249 28.49 -16.94 11.29
N ASP A 250 27.66 -16.36 12.16
CA ASP A 250 27.03 -17.08 13.27
C ASP A 250 25.60 -17.48 12.91
N THR A 251 25.35 -18.79 12.79
CA THR A 251 24.04 -19.33 12.43
C THR A 251 22.94 -19.06 13.46
N GLY A 252 23.30 -18.70 14.70
CA GLY A 252 22.39 -18.26 15.75
C GLY A 252 21.91 -16.81 15.62
N SER A 253 22.65 -15.98 14.87
CA SER A 253 22.32 -14.58 14.63
C SER A 253 20.92 -14.43 14.03
N TRP A 254 20.25 -13.34 14.38
CA TRP A 254 18.98 -12.98 13.74
C TRP A 254 19.17 -12.70 12.24
N ILE A 255 20.35 -12.23 11.81
CA ILE A 255 20.67 -11.93 10.41
C ILE A 255 20.66 -13.24 9.62
N SER A 256 21.46 -14.22 10.04
CA SER A 256 21.48 -15.55 9.41
C SER A 256 20.10 -16.21 9.39
N ARG A 257 19.32 -16.09 10.48
CA ARG A 257 17.96 -16.62 10.52
C ARG A 257 17.02 -15.97 9.51
N ALA A 258 17.14 -14.65 9.30
CA ALA A 258 16.34 -13.94 8.30
C ALA A 258 16.66 -14.37 6.86
N TRP A 259 17.89 -14.84 6.60
CA TRP A 259 18.35 -15.21 5.25
C TRP A 259 18.35 -16.71 4.95
N ARG A 260 18.31 -17.57 5.98
CA ARG A 260 18.39 -19.03 5.83
C ARG A 260 17.39 -19.63 4.82
N ASN A 261 16.18 -19.09 4.81
CA ASN A 261 15.09 -19.56 3.92
C ASN A 261 14.81 -18.59 2.76
N PHE A 262 15.56 -17.49 2.67
CA PHE A 262 15.39 -16.51 1.62
C PHE A 262 16.19 -16.93 0.40
N LYS A 263 15.54 -16.99 -0.76
CA LYS A 263 16.21 -17.20 -2.05
C LYS A 263 16.04 -15.93 -2.87
N LEU A 264 17.15 -15.31 -3.26
CA LEU A 264 17.12 -14.19 -4.18
C LEU A 264 16.40 -14.60 -5.47
N PRO A 265 15.42 -13.82 -5.95
CA PRO A 265 14.84 -14.05 -7.25
C PRO A 265 15.97 -14.06 -8.29
N LYS A 266 16.02 -15.09 -9.15
CA LYS A 266 16.92 -15.05 -10.31
C LYS A 266 16.47 -13.86 -11.14
N LEU A 267 17.31 -12.83 -11.25
CA LEU A 267 17.10 -11.76 -12.23
C LEU A 267 17.13 -12.46 -13.60
N THR A 268 15.95 -12.64 -14.20
CA THR A 268 15.89 -12.96 -15.63
C THR A 268 16.46 -11.73 -16.32
N SER A 269 17.71 -11.82 -16.77
CA SER A 269 18.29 -10.87 -17.69
C SER A 269 17.37 -10.80 -18.90
N GLY A 270 16.59 -9.71 -18.99
CA GLY A 270 15.91 -9.33 -20.21
C GLY A 270 16.92 -8.87 -21.26
#